data_AF-A0A9E1V415-F1
#
_entry.id   AF-A0A9E1V415-F1
#
_cell.length_a   1.000
_cell.length_b   1.000
_cell.length_c   1.000
_cell.angle_alpha   90.00
_cell.angle_beta   90.00
_cell.angle_gamma   90.00
#
_symmetry.space_group_name_H-M   'P 1'
#
loop_
_entity.id
_entity.type
_entity.pdbx_description
1 polymer ?
#
loop_
_entity_poly.entity_id
_entity_poly.type
_entity_poly.pdbx_seq_one_letter_code
_entity_poly.pdbx_strand_id
1 'polypeptide(L)'
;AFAVKPVQGLKARVTPLTGPAGTIPASAVDVRLVKWWYQGAGGIGYSPKRVLKAELLLKDPALVRVDTAKNENYLRHTAPDGTTSYRLCSGDTSENLAGIQPIDARELQPVDIAAGTSQEFWLNIHVPADAAPGTYTGQVAFKADGGISAMPLRLVVPPIQLPQSPLTYSIYYRAKLSEDGQPTITSERRSEQQYRAEIADMRDHGVLHPTNYQSNGDLAAIRKILEVRRELGLPTDAFYNLGQGTGSTTDPAQLASLRNKVKAWVSLCREFGYKDVYFYGIDEARDDRLKGQRLTWKAVQDAGGKTFVACYMKTFEAMGALLNCAVLAHRPNPAEAAKWQTVGSTVFCYAYPQVGEEKPATYRRNFGLLLWQAGYDGAMDYAYQHGFTHVWNDFDNHKYRDHNFTYPTVDGIIGTLAWEGFREAVDDVRYLAALQAAIRKAGDSPQAKQATEWIAALDAEHCDLVATRAQMIKWIAVLSGK
;
A
#
# COMPACT_ATOMS: atom_id res chain seq x y z
N ALA A 1 23.40 -3.18 -17.69
CA ALA A 1 23.84 -3.03 -19.09
C ALA A 1 23.26 -1.72 -19.63
N PHE A 2 23.99 -0.99 -20.46
CA PHE A 2 23.55 0.28 -21.06
C PHE A 2 23.53 0.19 -22.59
N ALA A 3 22.73 1.02 -23.23
CA ALA A 3 22.64 1.10 -24.68
C ALA A 3 23.92 1.75 -25.24
N VAL A 4 24.70 1.00 -26.04
CA VAL A 4 25.94 1.52 -26.66
C VAL A 4 25.63 2.52 -27.77
N LYS A 5 24.48 2.37 -28.44
CA LYS A 5 23.93 3.29 -29.44
C LYS A 5 22.50 3.66 -29.04
N PRO A 6 21.95 4.78 -29.54
CA PRO A 6 20.56 5.11 -29.29
C PRO A 6 19.64 3.98 -29.80
N VAL A 7 18.65 3.63 -29.00
CA VAL A 7 17.57 2.69 -29.36
C VAL A 7 16.30 3.52 -29.49
N GLN A 8 15.62 3.43 -30.63
CA GLN A 8 14.38 4.15 -30.88
C GLN A 8 13.20 3.19 -30.90
N GLY A 9 12.07 3.63 -30.34
CA GLY A 9 10.80 2.93 -30.39
C GLY A 9 10.82 1.52 -29.80
N LEU A 10 11.61 1.29 -28.74
CA LEU A 10 11.70 -0.03 -28.09
C LEU A 10 10.34 -0.42 -27.51
N LYS A 11 9.79 -1.55 -27.98
CA LYS A 11 8.54 -2.15 -27.49
C LYS A 11 8.86 -3.43 -26.73
N ALA A 12 8.44 -3.52 -25.48
CA ALA A 12 8.47 -4.76 -24.70
C ALA A 12 7.11 -5.46 -24.78
N ARG A 13 7.10 -6.77 -25.05
CA ARG A 13 5.90 -7.60 -25.08
C ARG A 13 6.18 -8.96 -24.44
N VAL A 14 5.18 -9.51 -23.77
CA VAL A 14 5.27 -10.81 -23.11
C VAL A 14 4.45 -11.82 -23.89
N THR A 15 4.98 -13.03 -24.07
CA THR A 15 4.20 -14.16 -24.60
C THR A 15 3.35 -14.78 -23.51
N PRO A 16 2.28 -15.53 -23.85
CA PRO A 16 1.68 -16.45 -22.90
C PRO A 16 2.74 -17.36 -22.27
N LEU A 17 2.56 -17.72 -21.01
CA LEU A 17 3.42 -18.70 -20.33
C LEU A 17 2.78 -20.07 -20.47
N THR A 18 3.43 -20.99 -21.17
CA THR A 18 2.91 -22.32 -21.48
C THR A 18 3.71 -23.41 -20.77
N GLY A 19 3.03 -24.43 -20.29
CA GLY A 19 3.64 -25.61 -19.69
C GLY A 19 2.74 -26.84 -19.79
N PRO A 20 3.19 -28.01 -19.34
CA PRO A 20 2.40 -29.25 -19.38
C PRO A 20 1.05 -29.15 -18.63
N ALA A 21 0.96 -28.24 -17.66
CA ALA A 21 -0.22 -28.04 -16.81
C ALA A 21 -1.24 -27.05 -17.42
N GLY A 22 -0.90 -26.33 -18.49
CA GLY A 22 -1.80 -25.38 -19.14
C GLY A 22 -1.11 -24.12 -19.66
N THR A 23 -1.88 -23.04 -19.78
CA THR A 23 -1.40 -21.73 -20.26
C THR A 23 -1.85 -20.63 -19.31
N ILE A 24 -0.91 -19.78 -18.90
CA ILE A 24 -1.18 -18.49 -18.24
C ILE A 24 -1.14 -17.41 -19.33
N PRO A 25 -2.22 -16.63 -19.52
CA PRO A 25 -2.30 -15.67 -20.61
C PRO A 25 -1.27 -14.54 -20.44
N ALA A 26 -0.83 -13.94 -21.57
CA ALA A 26 0.12 -12.82 -21.52
C ALA A 26 -0.43 -11.62 -20.72
N SER A 27 -1.75 -11.44 -20.67
CA SER A 27 -2.41 -10.40 -19.88
C SER A 27 -2.26 -10.57 -18.37
N ALA A 28 -1.83 -11.75 -17.90
CA ALA A 28 -1.46 -11.98 -16.50
C ALA A 28 -0.08 -11.39 -16.15
N VAL A 29 0.73 -10.99 -17.14
CA VAL A 29 2.02 -10.35 -16.93
C VAL A 29 1.92 -8.87 -17.23
N ASP A 30 1.84 -8.07 -16.17
CA ASP A 30 1.83 -6.62 -16.26
C ASP A 30 3.26 -6.09 -16.39
N VAL A 31 3.59 -5.48 -17.54
CA VAL A 31 4.90 -4.86 -17.78
C VAL A 31 4.79 -3.36 -17.66
N ARG A 32 5.63 -2.76 -16.81
CA ARG A 32 5.74 -1.31 -16.62
C ARG A 32 7.18 -0.87 -16.79
N LEU A 33 7.34 0.39 -17.15
CA LEU A 33 8.63 1.07 -17.20
C LEU A 33 8.94 1.62 -15.81
N VAL A 34 10.17 1.42 -15.33
CA VAL A 34 10.65 2.08 -14.11
C VAL A 34 11.15 3.47 -14.47
N LYS A 35 10.44 4.51 -14.03
CA LYS A 35 10.81 5.90 -14.28
C LYS A 35 11.73 6.40 -13.19
N TRP A 36 12.86 6.94 -13.63
CA TRP A 36 13.74 7.74 -12.82
C TRP A 36 13.34 9.21 -12.95
N TRP A 37 13.24 9.94 -11.84
CA TRP A 37 12.87 11.36 -11.81
C TRP A 37 13.48 12.07 -10.59
N TYR A 38 13.54 13.40 -10.63
CA TYR A 38 14.20 14.18 -9.57
C TYR A 38 13.31 14.33 -8.34
N GLN A 39 13.87 14.05 -7.17
CA GLN A 39 13.18 14.14 -5.90
C GLN A 39 14.06 14.81 -4.84
N GLY A 40 13.45 15.22 -3.74
CA GLY A 40 14.19 15.76 -2.58
C GLY A 40 15.08 14.68 -1.92
N ALA A 41 16.31 15.06 -1.56
CA ALA A 41 17.28 14.14 -0.94
C ALA A 41 17.05 13.86 0.56
N GLY A 42 16.06 14.50 1.19
CA GLY A 42 15.85 14.51 2.65
C GLY A 42 15.09 13.30 3.23
N GLY A 43 14.98 12.20 2.49
CA GLY A 43 14.02 11.14 2.81
C GLY A 43 12.59 11.69 2.68
N ILE A 44 11.81 11.61 3.76
CA ILE A 44 10.48 12.27 3.83
C ILE A 44 10.57 13.76 4.20
N GLY A 45 11.70 14.22 4.73
CA GLY A 45 11.89 15.62 5.09
C GLY A 45 12.17 16.48 3.86
N TYR A 46 11.80 17.76 3.94
CA TYR A 46 12.17 18.70 2.88
C TYR A 46 13.69 18.75 2.67
N SER A 47 14.09 18.80 1.40
CA SER A 47 15.47 19.08 1.01
C SER A 47 15.49 19.76 -0.35
N PRO A 48 16.17 20.91 -0.50
CA PRO A 48 16.33 21.56 -1.79
C PRO A 48 17.29 20.79 -2.72
N LYS A 49 18.06 19.83 -2.16
CA LYS A 49 18.98 19.01 -2.95
C LYS A 49 18.18 17.99 -3.76
N ARG A 50 18.23 18.15 -5.08
CA ARG A 50 17.60 17.25 -6.05
C ARG A 50 18.48 16.02 -6.28
N VAL A 51 17.87 14.85 -6.26
CA VAL A 51 18.50 13.57 -6.57
C VAL A 51 17.60 12.77 -7.49
N LEU A 52 18.20 12.08 -8.46
CA LEU A 52 17.45 11.21 -9.36
C LEU A 52 17.18 9.89 -8.65
N LYS A 53 15.91 9.47 -8.57
CA LYS A 53 15.49 8.22 -7.93
C LYS A 53 14.58 7.40 -8.85
N ALA A 54 14.75 6.08 -8.81
CA ALA A 54 13.85 5.12 -9.45
C ALA A 54 12.62 4.93 -8.55
N GLU A 55 11.42 5.19 -9.08
CA GLU A 55 10.22 5.06 -8.25
C GLU A 55 8.99 4.68 -9.06
N LEU A 56 8.60 5.50 -10.04
CA LEU A 56 7.30 5.38 -10.69
C LEU A 56 7.27 4.19 -11.65
N LEU A 57 6.14 3.48 -11.66
CA LEU A 57 5.87 2.39 -12.59
C LEU A 57 4.87 2.86 -13.64
N LEU A 58 5.39 3.21 -14.83
CA LEU A 58 4.62 3.86 -15.91
C LEU A 58 4.33 2.92 -17.08
N LYS A 59 3.23 3.20 -17.79
CA LYS A 59 2.97 2.66 -19.12
C LYS A 59 3.47 3.58 -20.21
N ASP A 60 3.41 4.88 -20.00
CA ASP A 60 3.93 5.88 -20.92
C ASP A 60 5.16 6.60 -20.33
N PRO A 61 6.38 6.38 -20.88
CA PRO A 61 7.58 7.06 -20.39
C PRO A 61 7.51 8.58 -20.51
N ALA A 62 6.63 9.11 -21.37
CA ALA A 62 6.46 10.53 -21.62
C ALA A 62 5.47 11.21 -20.65
N LEU A 63 4.79 10.47 -19.76
CA LEU A 63 3.94 11.09 -18.72
C LEU A 63 4.74 12.07 -17.86
N VAL A 64 5.96 11.68 -17.48
CA VAL A 64 6.93 12.54 -16.78
C VAL A 64 8.14 12.74 -17.68
N ARG A 65 8.44 13.98 -18.07
CA ARG A 65 9.69 14.33 -18.75
C ARG A 65 10.72 14.77 -17.71
N VAL A 66 11.95 14.31 -17.88
CA VAL A 66 13.05 14.61 -16.96
C VAL A 66 14.14 15.32 -17.74
N ASP A 67 14.41 16.56 -17.36
CA ASP A 67 15.52 17.37 -17.87
C ASP A 67 16.70 17.20 -16.92
N THR A 68 17.65 16.36 -17.33
CA THR A 68 18.85 16.07 -16.53
C THR A 68 19.91 17.18 -16.57
N ALA A 69 19.81 18.11 -17.53
CA ALA A 69 20.70 19.27 -17.58
C ALA A 69 20.29 20.31 -16.52
N LYS A 70 18.99 20.45 -16.27
CA LYS A 70 18.43 21.39 -15.28
C LYS A 70 18.07 20.75 -13.93
N ASN A 71 18.08 19.43 -13.85
CA ASN A 71 17.56 18.67 -12.72
C ASN A 71 16.06 18.94 -12.47
N GLU A 72 15.26 18.97 -13.54
CA GLU A 72 13.84 19.32 -13.51
C GLU A 72 12.96 18.17 -14.00
N ASN A 73 11.77 18.07 -13.42
CA ASN A 73 10.69 17.21 -13.89
C ASN A 73 9.55 18.03 -14.46
N TYR A 74 8.94 17.53 -15.51
CA TYR A 74 7.76 18.09 -16.15
C TYR A 74 6.68 17.03 -16.27
N LEU A 75 5.50 17.31 -15.72
CA LEU A 75 4.34 16.43 -15.78
C LEU A 75 3.47 16.78 -16.99
N ARG A 76 3.00 15.77 -17.71
CA ARG A 76 2.07 15.95 -18.82
C ARG A 76 0.68 16.31 -18.29
N HIS A 77 0.12 17.38 -18.84
CA HIS A 77 -1.29 17.72 -18.75
C HIS A 77 -2.01 17.28 -20.02
N THR A 78 -3.12 16.58 -19.87
CA THR A 78 -4.05 16.28 -20.96
C THR A 78 -5.31 17.14 -20.80
N ALA A 79 -5.59 18.00 -21.77
CA ALA A 79 -6.83 18.79 -21.77
C ALA A 79 -8.03 17.93 -22.19
N PRO A 80 -9.28 18.37 -21.93
CA PRO A 80 -10.48 17.60 -22.29
C PRO A 80 -10.63 17.29 -23.79
N ASP A 81 -10.02 18.10 -24.66
CA ASP A 81 -9.99 17.88 -26.11
C ASP A 81 -8.88 16.91 -26.57
N GLY A 82 -8.11 16.35 -25.62
CA GLY A 82 -7.01 15.42 -25.86
C GLY A 82 -5.66 16.09 -26.17
N THR A 83 -5.60 17.43 -26.26
CA THR A 83 -4.31 18.12 -26.45
C THR A 83 -3.43 17.97 -25.22
N THR A 84 -2.12 17.88 -25.43
CA THR A 84 -1.17 17.68 -24.33
C THR A 84 -0.16 18.82 -24.23
N SER A 85 0.18 19.18 -23.00
CA SER A 85 1.22 20.15 -22.66
C SER A 85 2.02 19.66 -21.46
N TYR A 86 3.18 20.27 -21.19
CA TYR A 86 4.03 19.91 -20.07
C TYR A 86 4.15 21.06 -19.09
N ARG A 87 4.06 20.74 -17.80
CA ARG A 87 4.17 21.71 -16.71
C ARG A 87 5.26 21.28 -15.74
N LEU A 88 6.12 22.22 -15.33
CA LEU A 88 7.19 21.95 -14.36
C LEU A 88 6.57 21.45 -13.04
N CYS A 89 6.93 20.24 -12.60
CA CYS A 89 6.48 19.64 -11.34
C CYS A 89 7.65 19.42 -10.37
N SER A 90 8.60 20.36 -10.41
CA SER A 90 9.76 20.39 -9.53
C SER A 90 10.21 21.83 -9.28
N GLY A 91 9.28 22.77 -9.33
CA GLY A 91 9.53 24.17 -9.00
C GLY A 91 9.36 24.43 -7.51
N ASP A 92 9.78 25.59 -7.05
CA ASP A 92 9.63 26.01 -5.64
C ASP A 92 8.15 26.25 -5.24
N THR A 93 7.25 26.32 -6.22
CA THR A 93 5.80 26.41 -6.03
C THR A 93 5.09 25.48 -7.01
N SER A 94 3.78 25.27 -6.78
CA SER A 94 2.93 24.40 -7.61
C SER A 94 1.76 25.13 -8.25
N GLU A 95 1.80 26.46 -8.34
CA GLU A 95 0.72 27.26 -8.94
C GLU A 95 0.46 26.88 -10.41
N ASN A 96 1.52 26.59 -11.16
CA ASN A 96 1.44 26.15 -12.55
C ASN A 96 0.81 24.74 -12.70
N LEU A 97 0.77 23.94 -11.62
CA LEU A 97 0.14 22.62 -11.62
C LEU A 97 -1.37 22.68 -11.36
N ALA A 98 -1.94 23.86 -11.08
CA ALA A 98 -3.38 24.02 -10.88
C ALA A 98 -4.19 23.45 -12.06
N GLY A 99 -5.10 22.52 -11.78
CA GLY A 99 -5.94 21.88 -12.79
C GLY A 99 -5.19 20.94 -13.76
N ILE A 100 -3.96 20.52 -13.44
CA ILE A 100 -3.27 19.51 -14.23
C ILE A 100 -4.06 18.19 -14.22
N GLN A 101 -4.01 17.50 -15.35
CA GLN A 101 -4.72 16.25 -15.59
C GLN A 101 -3.72 15.23 -16.14
N PRO A 102 -2.94 14.57 -15.26
CA PRO A 102 -2.06 13.50 -15.66
C PRO A 102 -2.88 12.25 -15.98
N ILE A 103 -2.57 11.63 -17.12
CA ILE A 103 -3.19 10.40 -17.62
C ILE A 103 -2.07 9.50 -18.16
N ASP A 104 -1.94 8.30 -17.59
CA ASP A 104 -1.02 7.29 -18.12
C ASP A 104 -1.65 6.51 -19.26
N ALA A 105 -0.83 5.83 -20.05
CA ALA A 105 -1.34 4.93 -21.07
C ALA A 105 -1.93 3.66 -20.45
N ARG A 106 -2.89 3.03 -21.12
CA ARG A 106 -3.43 1.71 -20.72
C ARG A 106 -2.47 0.57 -21.04
N GLU A 107 -1.73 0.71 -22.13
CA GLU A 107 -0.74 -0.26 -22.59
C GLU A 107 0.65 0.38 -22.59
N LEU A 108 1.67 -0.45 -22.43
CA LEU A 108 3.06 -0.01 -22.45
C LEU A 108 3.39 0.63 -23.82
N GLN A 109 3.77 1.90 -23.79
CA GLN A 109 4.17 2.65 -24.97
C GLN A 109 5.63 2.38 -25.34
N PRO A 110 6.02 2.61 -26.61
CA PRO A 110 7.42 2.51 -27.01
C PRO A 110 8.29 3.49 -26.23
N VAL A 111 9.54 3.12 -25.97
CA VAL A 111 10.52 3.97 -25.30
C VAL A 111 11.77 4.17 -26.14
N ASP A 112 12.27 5.40 -26.17
CA ASP A 112 13.57 5.73 -26.72
C ASP A 112 14.63 5.69 -25.61
N ILE A 113 15.75 5.03 -25.87
CA ILE A 113 16.87 4.89 -24.93
C ILE A 113 18.09 5.57 -25.55
N ALA A 114 18.60 6.61 -24.90
CA ALA A 114 19.79 7.32 -25.35
C ALA A 114 21.05 6.46 -25.19
N ALA A 115 22.07 6.73 -26.02
CA ALA A 115 23.37 6.09 -25.86
C ALA A 115 23.97 6.39 -24.47
N GLY A 116 24.62 5.40 -23.86
CA GLY A 116 25.19 5.49 -22.53
C GLY A 116 24.19 5.35 -21.38
N THR A 117 22.90 5.13 -21.66
CA THR A 117 21.85 5.02 -20.63
C THR A 117 21.19 3.63 -20.62
N SER A 118 20.46 3.31 -19.56
CA SER A 118 19.70 2.06 -19.42
C SER A 118 18.25 2.35 -19.07
N GLN A 119 17.35 1.47 -19.52
CA GLN A 119 15.95 1.48 -19.11
C GLN A 119 15.60 0.17 -18.42
N GLU A 120 15.02 0.29 -17.23
CA GLU A 120 14.51 -0.84 -16.44
C GLU A 120 13.01 -1.06 -16.72
N PHE A 121 12.60 -2.33 -16.71
CA PHE A 121 11.21 -2.74 -16.81
C PHE A 121 10.84 -3.57 -15.58
N TRP A 122 9.70 -3.25 -14.98
CA TRP A 122 9.10 -4.01 -13.89
C TRP A 122 8.07 -4.98 -14.45
N LEU A 123 8.11 -6.22 -13.97
CA LEU A 123 7.16 -7.27 -14.36
C LEU A 123 6.41 -7.74 -13.11
N ASN A 124 5.09 -7.54 -13.10
CA ASN A 124 4.21 -8.14 -12.11
C ASN A 124 3.46 -9.32 -12.76
N ILE A 125 3.48 -10.49 -12.13
CA ILE A 125 2.82 -11.70 -12.66
C ILE A 125 1.67 -12.06 -11.75
N HIS A 126 0.45 -11.77 -12.21
CA HIS A 126 -0.79 -12.13 -11.55
C HIS A 126 -1.16 -13.57 -11.90
N VAL A 127 -0.64 -14.54 -11.14
CA VAL A 127 -0.98 -15.95 -11.34
C VAL A 127 -2.49 -16.15 -11.12
N PRO A 128 -3.25 -16.63 -12.11
CA PRO A 128 -4.68 -16.89 -11.95
C PRO A 128 -4.94 -17.85 -10.78
N ALA A 129 -6.02 -17.61 -10.03
CA ALA A 129 -6.34 -18.41 -8.84
C ALA A 129 -6.60 -19.90 -9.16
N ASP A 130 -6.98 -20.21 -10.40
CA ASP A 130 -7.23 -21.55 -10.93
C ASP A 130 -6.05 -22.12 -11.73
N ALA A 131 -4.91 -21.42 -11.79
CA ALA A 131 -3.73 -21.90 -12.50
C ALA A 131 -3.22 -23.20 -11.87
N ALA A 132 -3.07 -24.24 -12.69
CA ALA A 132 -2.58 -25.53 -12.22
C ALA A 132 -1.10 -25.42 -11.78
N PRO A 133 -0.70 -26.15 -10.72
CA PRO A 133 0.70 -26.21 -10.31
C PRO A 133 1.58 -26.78 -11.42
N GLY A 134 2.77 -26.21 -11.62
CA GLY A 134 3.68 -26.65 -12.67
C GLY A 134 4.72 -25.61 -13.07
N THR A 135 5.55 -25.99 -14.03
CA THR A 135 6.49 -25.06 -14.69
C THR A 135 5.86 -24.53 -15.97
N TYR A 136 5.85 -23.21 -16.12
CA TYR A 136 5.42 -22.49 -17.31
C TYR A 136 6.62 -21.74 -17.88
N THR A 137 6.67 -21.63 -19.21
CA THR A 137 7.75 -20.95 -19.94
C THR A 137 7.19 -19.99 -20.97
N GLY A 138 7.86 -18.88 -21.16
CA GLY A 138 7.56 -17.88 -22.18
C GLY A 138 8.75 -16.95 -22.33
N GLN A 139 8.53 -15.74 -22.83
CA GLN A 139 9.60 -14.75 -23.00
C GLN A 139 9.09 -13.32 -22.96
N VAL A 140 9.99 -12.41 -22.57
CA VAL A 140 9.85 -10.97 -22.82
C VAL A 140 10.59 -10.66 -24.12
N ALA A 141 9.86 -10.26 -25.14
CA ALA A 141 10.42 -9.81 -26.42
C ALA A 141 10.57 -8.29 -26.42
N PHE A 142 11.77 -7.83 -26.74
CA PHE A 142 12.16 -6.44 -26.92
C PHE A 142 12.39 -6.18 -28.39
N LYS A 143 11.55 -5.34 -29.02
CA LYS A 143 11.63 -5.00 -30.44
C LYS A 143 11.92 -3.51 -30.62
N ALA A 144 12.95 -3.19 -31.39
CA ALA A 144 13.27 -1.84 -31.86
C ALA A 144 13.66 -1.90 -33.35
N ASP A 145 13.89 -0.75 -33.98
CA ASP A 145 14.27 -0.68 -35.40
C ASP A 145 15.55 -1.47 -35.73
N GLY A 146 16.46 -1.57 -34.75
CA GLY A 146 17.72 -2.31 -34.88
C GLY A 146 17.62 -3.83 -34.69
N GLY A 147 16.44 -4.38 -34.36
CA GLY A 147 16.25 -5.82 -34.22
C GLY A 147 15.33 -6.23 -33.06
N ILE A 148 15.29 -7.55 -32.81
CA ILE A 148 14.51 -8.18 -31.76
C ILE A 148 15.46 -8.95 -30.84
N SER A 149 15.29 -8.77 -29.54
CA SER A 149 15.92 -9.60 -28.50
C SER A 149 14.83 -10.21 -27.64
N ALA A 150 15.04 -11.43 -27.14
CA ALA A 150 14.09 -12.10 -26.26
C ALA A 150 14.79 -12.61 -25.01
N MET A 151 14.18 -12.37 -23.86
CA MET A 151 14.62 -12.88 -22.57
C MET A 151 13.67 -14.00 -22.12
N PRO A 152 14.15 -15.22 -21.85
CA PRO A 152 13.30 -16.32 -21.41
C PRO A 152 12.72 -16.03 -20.02
N LEU A 153 11.44 -16.33 -19.86
CA LEU A 153 10.73 -16.32 -18.57
C LEU A 153 10.39 -17.75 -18.19
N ARG A 154 10.76 -18.14 -16.97
CA ARG A 154 10.35 -19.40 -16.35
C ARG A 154 9.61 -19.10 -15.06
N LEU A 155 8.36 -19.51 -14.99
CA LEU A 155 7.51 -19.40 -13.80
C LEU A 155 7.24 -20.80 -13.24
N VAL A 156 7.45 -20.97 -11.94
CA VAL A 156 7.05 -22.19 -11.23
C VAL A 156 5.88 -21.83 -10.33
N VAL A 157 4.72 -22.44 -10.59
CA VAL A 157 3.53 -22.32 -9.73
C VAL A 157 3.55 -23.51 -8.78
N PRO A 158 3.85 -23.30 -7.48
CA PRO A 158 3.85 -24.39 -6.51
C PRO A 158 2.40 -24.82 -6.20
N PRO A 159 2.18 -26.06 -5.72
CA PRO A 159 0.85 -26.56 -5.38
C PRO A 159 0.36 -26.03 -4.02
N ILE A 160 0.34 -24.70 -3.88
CA ILE A 160 0.09 -23.95 -2.66
C ILE A 160 -1.03 -22.95 -2.93
N GLN A 161 -2.15 -23.09 -2.22
CA GLN A 161 -3.13 -22.02 -2.11
C GLN A 161 -2.70 -21.11 -0.97
N LEU A 162 -2.39 -19.85 -1.27
CA LEU A 162 -2.02 -18.89 -0.24
C LEU A 162 -3.25 -18.48 0.59
N PRO A 163 -3.23 -18.67 1.93
CA PRO A 163 -4.29 -18.18 2.80
C PRO A 163 -4.27 -16.64 2.87
N GLN A 164 -5.25 -16.07 3.56
CA GLN A 164 -5.16 -14.68 4.00
C GLN A 164 -3.99 -14.52 4.99
N SER A 165 -3.45 -13.30 5.05
CA SER A 165 -2.41 -12.95 6.01
C SER A 165 -2.98 -13.02 7.44
N PRO A 166 -2.25 -13.58 8.43
CA PRO A 166 -2.59 -13.45 9.85
C PRO A 166 -2.43 -12.02 10.37
N LEU A 167 -1.67 -11.17 9.68
CA LEU A 167 -1.57 -9.73 9.95
C LEU A 167 -2.66 -8.97 9.21
N THR A 168 -3.25 -7.98 9.88
CA THR A 168 -4.18 -7.01 9.29
C THR A 168 -3.41 -5.88 8.62
N TYR A 169 -3.58 -5.71 7.31
CA TYR A 169 -2.99 -4.58 6.59
C TYR A 169 -4.05 -3.52 6.33
N SER A 170 -3.83 -2.36 6.95
CA SER A 170 -4.57 -1.13 6.77
C SER A 170 -3.64 -0.04 6.25
N ILE A 171 -4.22 1.09 5.86
CA ILE A 171 -3.47 2.28 5.47
C ILE A 171 -4.32 3.53 5.70
N TYR A 172 -3.66 4.65 5.99
CA TYR A 172 -4.34 5.93 5.98
C TYR A 172 -4.74 6.30 4.55
N TYR A 173 -6.03 6.38 4.28
CA TYR A 173 -6.62 6.64 2.98
C TYR A 173 -7.57 7.83 3.09
N ARG A 174 -7.05 9.00 2.72
CA ARG A 174 -7.65 10.30 3.00
C ARG A 174 -8.80 10.67 2.07
N ALA A 175 -8.94 9.95 0.96
CA ALA A 175 -9.88 10.30 -0.08
C ALA A 175 -11.34 10.20 0.38
N LYS A 176 -12.10 11.20 -0.02
CA LYS A 176 -13.56 11.33 0.04
C LYS A 176 -14.08 11.43 -1.38
N LEU A 177 -15.36 11.17 -1.58
CA LEU A 177 -15.96 11.44 -2.89
C LEU A 177 -15.96 12.96 -3.14
N SER A 178 -15.69 13.34 -4.39
CA SER A 178 -15.88 14.70 -4.87
C SER A 178 -17.37 15.01 -4.95
N GLU A 179 -17.74 16.24 -4.56
CA GLU A 179 -19.14 16.66 -4.48
C GLU A 179 -19.78 16.83 -5.86
N ASP A 180 -18.97 17.18 -6.87
CA ASP A 180 -19.34 17.31 -8.27
C ASP A 180 -19.14 16.01 -9.08
N GLY A 181 -18.66 14.94 -8.43
CA GLY A 181 -18.31 13.67 -9.05
C GLY A 181 -17.11 13.73 -10.01
N GLN A 182 -16.44 14.88 -10.14
CA GLN A 182 -15.32 15.04 -11.06
C GLN A 182 -14.04 14.42 -10.49
N PRO A 183 -13.15 13.91 -11.36
CA PRO A 183 -11.88 13.39 -10.90
C PRO A 183 -10.97 14.52 -10.41
N THR A 184 -10.21 14.26 -9.36
CA THR A 184 -9.17 15.18 -8.88
C THR A 184 -7.91 14.42 -8.51
N ILE A 185 -6.76 15.10 -8.53
CA ILE A 185 -5.46 14.54 -8.14
C ILE A 185 -4.96 15.06 -6.78
N THR A 186 -5.85 15.61 -5.95
CA THR A 186 -5.55 16.00 -4.57
C THR A 186 -5.41 14.76 -3.67
N SER A 187 -5.20 14.88 -2.36
CA SER A 187 -5.23 13.69 -1.48
C SER A 187 -6.64 13.38 -0.96
N GLU A 188 -7.55 14.34 -1.07
CA GLU A 188 -8.81 14.37 -0.32
C GLU A 188 -10.04 14.06 -1.17
N ARG A 189 -9.99 14.23 -2.50
CA ARG A 189 -11.20 14.17 -3.35
C ARG A 189 -11.03 13.26 -4.55
N ARG A 190 -11.97 12.35 -4.76
CA ARG A 190 -11.97 11.37 -5.85
C ARG A 190 -13.34 11.30 -6.50
N SER A 191 -13.38 11.13 -7.82
CA SER A 191 -14.59 10.60 -8.47
C SER A 191 -14.88 9.17 -7.97
N GLU A 192 -16.10 8.67 -8.18
CA GLU A 192 -16.40 7.26 -7.85
C GLU A 192 -15.48 6.29 -8.61
N GLN A 193 -15.17 6.59 -9.88
CA GLN A 193 -14.26 5.77 -10.68
C GLN A 193 -12.86 5.69 -10.06
N GLN A 194 -12.28 6.84 -9.66
CA GLN A 194 -10.97 6.84 -9.02
C GLN A 194 -11.03 6.09 -7.68
N TYR A 195 -12.07 6.33 -6.87
CA TYR A 195 -12.23 5.64 -5.58
C TYR A 195 -12.29 4.11 -5.76
N ARG A 196 -13.03 3.62 -6.76
CA ARG A 196 -13.10 2.19 -7.10
C ARG A 196 -11.72 1.65 -7.52
N ALA A 197 -11.01 2.37 -8.37
CA ALA A 197 -9.67 1.97 -8.82
C ALA A 197 -8.68 1.89 -7.65
N GLU A 198 -8.68 2.87 -6.75
CA GLU A 198 -7.79 2.92 -5.59
C GLU A 198 -8.11 1.84 -4.54
N ILE A 199 -9.39 1.53 -4.30
CA ILE A 199 -9.78 0.42 -3.42
C ILE A 199 -9.41 -0.94 -4.04
N ALA A 200 -9.57 -1.10 -5.36
CA ALA A 200 -9.15 -2.32 -6.05
C ALA A 200 -7.62 -2.50 -5.98
N ASP A 201 -6.85 -1.44 -6.21
CA ASP A 201 -5.38 -1.44 -6.07
C ASP A 201 -4.95 -1.82 -4.65
N MET A 202 -5.52 -1.18 -3.61
CA MET A 202 -5.24 -1.53 -2.22
C MET A 202 -5.56 -3.00 -1.90
N ARG A 203 -6.71 -3.51 -2.36
CA ARG A 203 -7.09 -4.91 -2.19
C ARG A 203 -6.07 -5.84 -2.85
N ASP A 204 -5.65 -5.54 -4.07
CA ASP A 204 -4.72 -6.37 -4.84
C ASP A 204 -3.29 -6.32 -4.25
N HIS A 205 -3.00 -5.31 -3.43
CA HIS A 205 -1.77 -5.21 -2.61
C HIS A 205 -1.94 -5.78 -1.20
N GLY A 206 -3.11 -6.36 -0.88
CA GLY A 206 -3.39 -6.98 0.41
C GLY A 206 -3.79 -6.01 1.53
N VAL A 207 -3.97 -4.73 1.24
CA VAL A 207 -4.55 -3.75 2.16
C VAL A 207 -6.07 -3.84 2.10
N LEU A 208 -6.63 -4.61 3.05
CA LEU A 208 -8.04 -4.96 3.07
C LEU A 208 -8.90 -4.05 3.96
N HIS A 209 -8.26 -3.25 4.83
CA HIS A 209 -8.95 -2.36 5.77
C HIS A 209 -8.52 -0.90 5.65
N PRO A 210 -8.50 -0.27 4.46
CA PRO A 210 -8.14 1.13 4.35
C PRO A 210 -9.07 1.99 5.20
N THR A 211 -8.49 2.99 5.87
CA THR A 211 -9.27 3.91 6.72
C THR A 211 -10.32 4.68 5.90
N ASN A 212 -11.33 5.23 6.59
CA ASN A 212 -12.37 6.07 6.01
C ASN A 212 -12.27 7.51 6.51
N TYR A 213 -12.23 8.48 5.61
CA TYR A 213 -12.30 9.91 5.95
C TYR A 213 -13.63 10.57 5.57
N GLN A 214 -14.49 9.88 4.82
CA GLN A 214 -15.82 10.39 4.45
C GLN A 214 -16.68 10.52 5.70
N SER A 215 -17.21 11.71 5.97
CA SER A 215 -18.14 11.93 7.08
C SER A 215 -19.53 11.40 6.75
N ASN A 216 -20.31 11.00 7.76
CA ASN A 216 -21.72 10.64 7.60
C ASN A 216 -22.68 11.85 7.56
N GLY A 217 -22.17 13.09 7.57
CA GLY A 217 -22.98 14.27 7.27
C GLY A 217 -23.49 14.28 5.83
N ASP A 218 -22.74 13.63 4.92
CA ASP A 218 -23.17 13.27 3.59
C ASP A 218 -23.47 11.76 3.55
N LEU A 219 -24.73 11.42 3.86
CA LEU A 219 -25.19 10.03 3.92
C LEU A 219 -25.11 9.32 2.57
N ALA A 220 -25.29 10.04 1.46
CA ALA A 220 -25.24 9.46 0.12
C ALA A 220 -23.81 9.04 -0.21
N ALA A 221 -22.82 9.92 0.03
CA ALA A 221 -21.43 9.62 -0.26
C ALA A 221 -20.85 8.49 0.61
N ILE A 222 -21.15 8.46 1.91
CA ILE A 222 -20.65 7.36 2.77
C ILE A 222 -21.29 6.01 2.40
N ARG A 223 -22.59 5.98 2.10
CA ARG A 223 -23.25 4.75 1.62
C ARG A 223 -22.61 4.28 0.32
N LYS A 224 -22.34 5.19 -0.62
CA LYS A 224 -21.66 4.86 -1.87
C LYS A 224 -20.27 4.25 -1.64
N ILE A 225 -19.48 4.81 -0.73
CA ILE A 225 -18.17 4.26 -0.37
C ILE A 225 -18.30 2.85 0.22
N LEU A 226 -19.27 2.62 1.12
CA LEU A 226 -19.50 1.30 1.72
C LEU A 226 -19.99 0.27 0.68
N GLU A 227 -20.83 0.69 -0.28
CA GLU A 227 -21.25 -0.13 -1.42
C GLU A 227 -20.05 -0.56 -2.26
N VAL A 228 -19.20 0.39 -2.66
CA VAL A 228 -17.99 0.12 -3.45
C VAL A 228 -17.08 -0.89 -2.74
N ARG A 229 -16.81 -0.69 -1.44
CA ARG A 229 -15.95 -1.61 -0.66
C ARG A 229 -16.53 -3.02 -0.62
N ARG A 230 -17.85 -3.15 -0.42
CA ARG A 230 -18.55 -4.44 -0.43
C ARG A 230 -18.49 -5.10 -1.81
N GLU A 231 -18.75 -4.36 -2.89
CA GLU A 231 -18.70 -4.87 -4.27
C GLU A 231 -17.31 -5.35 -4.67
N LEU A 232 -16.25 -4.69 -4.17
CA LEU A 232 -14.87 -5.08 -4.41
C LEU A 232 -14.40 -6.21 -3.48
N GLY A 233 -15.25 -6.67 -2.56
CA GLY A 233 -15.00 -7.81 -1.70
C GLY A 233 -14.10 -7.52 -0.49
N LEU A 234 -14.03 -6.27 -0.02
CA LEU A 234 -13.30 -5.98 1.21
C LEU A 234 -14.00 -6.64 2.41
N PRO A 235 -13.24 -7.17 3.39
CA PRO A 235 -13.80 -7.74 4.61
C PRO A 235 -14.63 -6.73 5.41
N THR A 236 -15.62 -7.26 6.13
CA THR A 236 -16.53 -6.47 6.98
C THR A 236 -16.37 -6.83 8.46
N ASP A 237 -15.26 -7.38 8.89
CA ASP A 237 -14.99 -7.59 10.31
C ASP A 237 -14.61 -6.27 11.01
N ALA A 238 -13.90 -5.36 10.36
CA ALA A 238 -13.51 -4.07 10.95
C ALA A 238 -13.58 -2.88 9.97
N PHE A 239 -14.09 -1.74 10.45
CA PHE A 239 -14.10 -0.45 9.77
C PHE A 239 -13.36 0.61 10.57
N TYR A 240 -12.24 1.13 10.05
CA TYR A 240 -11.44 2.17 10.70
C TYR A 240 -11.87 3.57 10.24
N ASN A 241 -12.53 4.31 11.12
CA ASN A 241 -13.23 5.55 10.79
C ASN A 241 -12.54 6.82 11.34
N LEU A 242 -12.14 7.70 10.42
CA LEU A 242 -11.73 9.09 10.64
C LEU A 242 -12.78 10.11 10.19
N GLY A 243 -13.88 9.68 9.58
CA GLY A 243 -15.03 10.53 9.25
C GLY A 243 -15.74 11.12 10.49
N GLN A 244 -15.39 10.63 11.69
CA GLN A 244 -15.81 11.14 13.00
C GLN A 244 -14.69 10.90 14.01
N GLY A 245 -14.03 11.97 14.48
CA GLY A 245 -13.04 11.87 15.57
C GLY A 245 -13.70 11.78 16.96
N THR A 246 -12.97 11.28 17.95
CA THR A 246 -13.48 11.20 19.33
C THR A 246 -13.47 12.56 20.06
N GLY A 247 -12.53 13.43 19.72
CA GLY A 247 -12.28 14.68 20.44
C GLY A 247 -11.79 14.45 21.89
N SER A 248 -11.88 15.49 22.71
CA SER A 248 -11.63 15.48 24.15
C SER A 248 -12.58 16.47 24.82
N THR A 249 -13.38 16.00 25.77
CA THR A 249 -14.34 16.83 26.52
C THR A 249 -14.76 16.13 27.81
N THR A 250 -15.08 16.91 28.83
CA THR A 250 -15.68 16.47 30.10
C THR A 250 -17.14 16.86 30.22
N ASP A 251 -17.67 17.65 29.28
CA ASP A 251 -19.05 18.14 29.28
C ASP A 251 -20.04 16.98 29.01
N PRO A 252 -20.97 16.67 29.95
CA PRO A 252 -21.95 15.62 29.79
C PRO A 252 -22.79 15.71 28.52
N ALA A 253 -23.15 16.92 28.08
CA ALA A 253 -23.97 17.12 26.88
C ALA A 253 -23.19 16.77 25.61
N GLN A 254 -21.91 17.15 25.54
CA GLN A 254 -21.04 16.79 24.42
C GLN A 254 -20.74 15.29 24.39
N LEU A 255 -20.53 14.66 25.56
CA LEU A 255 -20.39 13.20 25.65
C LEU A 255 -21.66 12.48 25.19
N ALA A 256 -22.85 12.97 25.54
CA ALA A 256 -24.11 12.42 25.05
C ALA A 256 -24.24 12.57 23.52
N SER A 257 -23.87 13.74 22.97
CA SER A 257 -23.82 13.96 21.52
C SER A 257 -22.87 13.00 20.82
N LEU A 258 -21.67 12.79 21.35
CA LEU A 258 -20.69 11.82 20.82
C LEU A 258 -21.26 10.40 20.80
N ARG A 259 -21.88 9.95 21.90
CA ARG A 259 -22.53 8.62 21.94
C ARG A 259 -23.58 8.44 20.85
N ASN A 260 -24.40 9.47 20.62
CA ASN A 260 -25.43 9.42 19.57
C ASN A 260 -24.80 9.33 18.17
N LYS A 261 -23.75 10.11 17.91
CA LYS A 261 -23.01 10.05 16.62
C LYS A 261 -22.37 8.67 16.42
N VAL A 262 -21.76 8.09 17.45
CA VAL A 262 -21.18 6.74 17.40
C VAL A 262 -22.24 5.68 17.11
N LYS A 263 -23.38 5.71 17.80
CA LYS A 263 -24.50 4.79 17.55
C LYS A 263 -25.00 4.88 16.10
N ALA A 264 -25.12 6.09 15.55
CA ALA A 264 -25.53 6.29 14.17
C ALA A 264 -24.53 5.68 13.18
N TRP A 265 -23.22 5.86 13.41
CA TRP A 265 -22.16 5.25 12.61
C TRP A 265 -22.16 3.73 12.70
N VAL A 266 -22.26 3.17 13.90
CA VAL A 266 -22.32 1.72 14.12
C VAL A 266 -23.54 1.13 13.43
N SER A 267 -24.71 1.77 13.56
CA SER A 267 -25.93 1.34 12.87
C SER A 267 -25.75 1.34 11.35
N LEU A 268 -25.24 2.44 10.79
CA LEU A 268 -24.96 2.55 9.36
C LEU A 268 -24.02 1.43 8.88
N CYS A 269 -22.89 1.22 9.55
CA CYS A 269 -21.90 0.23 9.11
C CYS A 269 -22.45 -1.21 9.24
N ARG A 270 -23.31 -1.49 10.23
CA ARG A 270 -23.97 -2.79 10.39
C ARG A 270 -24.90 -3.13 9.23
N GLU A 271 -25.56 -2.15 8.62
CA GLU A 271 -26.35 -2.38 7.39
C GLU A 271 -25.50 -2.94 6.24
N PHE A 272 -24.19 -2.67 6.26
CA PHE A 272 -23.22 -3.17 5.29
C PHE A 272 -22.44 -4.40 5.79
N GLY A 273 -22.85 -4.98 6.93
CA GLY A 273 -22.25 -6.19 7.48
C GLY A 273 -21.00 -5.96 8.33
N TYR A 274 -20.65 -4.71 8.67
CA TYR A 274 -19.50 -4.44 9.53
C TYR A 274 -19.74 -4.89 10.97
N LYS A 275 -18.83 -5.71 11.52
CA LYS A 275 -18.89 -6.19 12.90
C LYS A 275 -18.43 -5.10 13.88
N ASP A 276 -17.23 -4.56 13.64
CA ASP A 276 -16.59 -3.56 14.49
C ASP A 276 -16.36 -2.24 13.76
N VAL A 277 -16.61 -1.13 14.46
CA VAL A 277 -16.36 0.23 13.96
C VAL A 277 -15.43 0.96 14.92
N TYR A 278 -14.24 1.32 14.43
CA TYR A 278 -13.21 2.01 15.20
C TYR A 278 -13.26 3.50 14.92
N PHE A 279 -13.15 4.34 15.95
CA PHE A 279 -13.17 5.80 15.87
C PHE A 279 -11.82 6.38 16.28
N TYR A 280 -11.37 7.37 15.52
CA TYR A 280 -10.02 7.88 15.65
C TYR A 280 -9.88 8.89 16.78
N GLY A 281 -8.88 8.67 17.64
CA GLY A 281 -8.49 9.59 18.69
C GLY A 281 -7.83 10.88 18.17
N ILE A 282 -7.44 11.75 19.09
CA ILE A 282 -6.55 12.87 18.79
C ILE A 282 -5.17 12.31 18.48
N ASP A 283 -4.76 12.53 17.24
CA ASP A 283 -3.51 12.07 16.65
C ASP A 283 -2.30 12.36 17.54
N GLU A 284 -1.47 11.33 17.73
CA GLU A 284 -0.15 11.40 18.37
C GLU A 284 -0.11 12.13 19.74
N ALA A 285 -1.26 12.25 20.42
CA ALA A 285 -1.36 12.99 21.67
C ALA A 285 -0.50 12.34 22.77
N ARG A 286 0.13 13.19 23.59
CA ARG A 286 0.95 12.78 24.74
C ARG A 286 0.44 13.40 26.03
N ASP A 287 0.87 12.83 27.15
CA ASP A 287 0.68 13.36 28.49
C ASP A 287 -0.78 13.73 28.78
N ASP A 288 -1.05 14.96 29.23
CA ASP A 288 -2.39 15.37 29.62
C ASP A 288 -3.35 15.49 28.43
N ARG A 289 -2.83 15.76 27.21
CA ARG A 289 -3.64 15.74 25.99
C ARG A 289 -4.12 14.32 25.67
N LEU A 290 -3.31 13.30 25.94
CA LEU A 290 -3.70 11.91 25.82
C LEU A 290 -4.74 11.53 26.90
N LYS A 291 -4.44 11.82 28.18
CA LYS A 291 -5.35 11.52 29.30
C LYS A 291 -6.70 12.24 29.18
N GLY A 292 -6.73 13.44 28.61
CA GLY A 292 -7.95 14.20 28.35
C GLY A 292 -8.96 13.48 27.45
N GLN A 293 -8.55 12.43 26.73
CA GLN A 293 -9.43 11.64 25.86
C GLN A 293 -10.14 10.48 26.57
N ARG A 294 -9.82 10.18 27.84
CA ARG A 294 -10.36 9.01 28.54
C ARG A 294 -11.88 8.97 28.55
N LEU A 295 -12.54 10.10 28.84
CA LEU A 295 -14.00 10.16 28.90
C LEU A 295 -14.64 10.02 27.53
N THR A 296 -14.07 10.62 26.49
CA THR A 296 -14.56 10.49 25.11
C THR A 296 -14.37 9.08 24.59
N TRP A 297 -13.23 8.43 24.84
CA TRP A 297 -12.99 7.04 24.44
C TRP A 297 -13.93 6.08 25.16
N LYS A 298 -14.14 6.26 26.47
CA LYS A 298 -15.15 5.51 27.22
C LYS A 298 -16.55 5.73 26.66
N ALA A 299 -16.91 6.95 26.28
CA ALA A 299 -18.20 7.25 25.66
C ALA A 299 -18.35 6.55 24.29
N VAL A 300 -17.29 6.46 23.48
CA VAL A 300 -17.30 5.68 22.23
C VAL A 300 -17.58 4.20 22.52
N GLN A 301 -16.87 3.61 23.48
CA GLN A 301 -17.04 2.20 23.86
C GLN A 301 -18.44 1.91 24.42
N ASP A 302 -18.97 2.79 25.28
CA ASP A 302 -20.33 2.69 25.81
C ASP A 302 -21.43 2.80 24.74
N ALA A 303 -21.10 3.41 23.60
CA ALA A 303 -21.99 3.52 22.46
C ALA A 303 -21.83 2.36 21.45
N GLY A 304 -20.97 1.39 21.74
CA GLY A 304 -20.72 0.21 20.90
C GLY A 304 -19.67 0.41 19.80
N GLY A 305 -18.92 1.52 19.85
CA GLY A 305 -17.75 1.73 18.99
C GLY A 305 -16.47 1.20 19.64
N LYS A 306 -15.40 1.12 18.85
CA LYS A 306 -14.03 0.88 19.30
C LYS A 306 -13.17 2.11 19.07
N THR A 307 -12.01 2.18 19.68
CA THR A 307 -11.07 3.31 19.54
C THR A 307 -9.76 2.85 18.89
N PHE A 308 -9.22 3.70 18.03
CA PHE A 308 -7.87 3.53 17.48
C PHE A 308 -7.19 4.88 17.32
N VAL A 309 -5.87 4.92 17.38
CA VAL A 309 -5.11 6.17 17.14
C VAL A 309 -3.65 5.87 16.83
N ALA A 310 -3.03 6.72 16.01
CA ALA A 310 -1.57 6.76 15.89
C ALA A 310 -0.97 7.29 17.20
N CYS A 311 -0.01 6.55 17.74
CA CYS A 311 0.54 6.84 19.05
C CYS A 311 1.97 6.33 19.21
N TYR A 312 2.49 6.50 20.43
CA TYR A 312 3.84 6.13 20.82
C TYR A 312 3.81 5.17 22.01
N MET A 313 4.95 4.58 22.33
CA MET A 313 5.17 3.92 23.63
C MET A 313 4.78 4.88 24.77
N LYS A 314 4.38 4.33 25.92
CA LYS A 314 3.75 5.03 27.07
C LYS A 314 2.24 5.28 26.94
N THR A 315 1.67 5.08 25.76
CA THR A 315 0.22 5.21 25.56
C THR A 315 -0.55 4.14 26.33
N PHE A 316 -0.01 2.93 26.45
CA PHE A 316 -0.64 1.84 27.20
C PHE A 316 -0.82 2.21 28.68
N GLU A 317 0.22 2.73 29.32
CA GLU A 317 0.22 3.12 30.72
C GLU A 317 -0.81 4.24 30.98
N ALA A 318 -1.02 5.11 29.99
CA ALA A 318 -2.01 6.16 30.06
C ALA A 318 -3.42 5.68 29.71
N MET A 319 -3.63 4.70 28.83
CA MET A 319 -4.98 4.43 28.30
C MET A 319 -5.47 3.00 28.55
N GLY A 320 -4.58 2.03 28.63
CA GLY A 320 -4.89 0.62 28.82
C GLY A 320 -5.97 0.14 27.85
N ALA A 321 -6.95 -0.60 28.37
CA ALA A 321 -8.07 -1.14 27.60
C ALA A 321 -8.99 -0.10 26.92
N LEU A 322 -8.80 1.21 27.17
CA LEU A 322 -9.56 2.26 26.47
C LEU A 322 -9.11 2.45 25.01
N LEU A 323 -7.99 1.86 24.58
CA LEU A 323 -7.55 1.88 23.18
C LEU A 323 -7.63 0.48 22.57
N ASN A 324 -8.61 0.22 21.71
CA ASN A 324 -8.83 -1.11 21.13
C ASN A 324 -7.81 -1.48 20.03
N CYS A 325 -7.23 -0.48 19.37
CA CYS A 325 -6.18 -0.66 18.36
C CYS A 325 -5.14 0.46 18.49
N ALA A 326 -3.94 0.12 18.97
CA ALA A 326 -2.82 1.05 19.06
C ALA A 326 -2.03 1.01 17.75
N VAL A 327 -1.88 2.15 17.07
CA VAL A 327 -1.06 2.25 15.85
C VAL A 327 0.26 2.88 16.27
N LEU A 328 1.26 2.07 16.60
CA LEU A 328 2.53 2.50 17.19
C LEU A 328 3.54 2.95 16.14
N ALA A 329 4.16 4.11 16.37
CA ALA A 329 5.19 4.65 15.50
C ALA A 329 6.52 3.93 15.69
N HIS A 330 7.29 3.85 14.60
CA HIS A 330 8.68 3.41 14.58
C HIS A 330 8.86 1.90 14.77
N ARG A 331 10.09 1.49 15.08
CA ARG A 331 10.49 0.08 15.14
C ARG A 331 9.56 -0.73 16.05
N PRO A 332 8.97 -1.83 15.56
CA PRO A 332 8.19 -2.75 16.38
C PRO A 332 8.95 -3.23 17.61
N ASN A 333 8.29 -3.23 18.76
CA ASN A 333 8.82 -3.71 20.03
C ASN A 333 7.91 -4.81 20.60
N PRO A 334 8.39 -6.07 20.73
CA PRO A 334 7.59 -7.19 21.24
C PRO A 334 7.07 -6.98 22.67
N ALA A 335 7.87 -6.37 23.54
CA ALA A 335 7.47 -6.12 24.93
C ALA A 335 6.35 -5.07 25.01
N GLU A 336 6.33 -4.12 24.09
CA GLU A 336 5.24 -3.14 23.98
C GLU A 336 3.97 -3.80 23.41
N ALA A 337 4.11 -4.63 22.36
CA ALA A 337 2.99 -5.37 21.78
C ALA A 337 2.26 -6.24 22.80
N ALA A 338 3.03 -6.97 23.63
CA ALA A 338 2.49 -7.85 24.66
C ALA A 338 1.57 -7.13 25.64
N LYS A 339 1.85 -5.86 26.00
CA LYS A 339 0.99 -5.07 26.91
C LYS A 339 -0.42 -4.94 26.36
N TRP A 340 -0.56 -4.55 25.10
CA TRP A 340 -1.86 -4.37 24.43
C TRP A 340 -2.65 -5.69 24.35
N GLN A 341 -1.95 -6.79 24.09
CA GLN A 341 -2.55 -8.12 24.01
C GLN A 341 -3.12 -8.59 25.35
N THR A 342 -2.51 -8.20 26.49
CA THR A 342 -3.03 -8.57 27.83
C THR A 342 -4.43 -8.03 28.12
N VAL A 343 -4.86 -6.99 27.41
CA VAL A 343 -6.18 -6.36 27.54
C VAL A 343 -7.07 -6.61 26.32
N GLY A 344 -6.70 -7.55 25.45
CA GLY A 344 -7.46 -7.90 24.24
C GLY A 344 -7.48 -6.80 23.18
N SER A 345 -6.53 -5.86 23.22
CA SER A 345 -6.37 -4.83 22.21
C SER A 345 -5.39 -5.27 21.13
N THR A 346 -5.57 -4.72 19.93
CA THR A 346 -4.67 -4.96 18.79
C THR A 346 -3.57 -3.91 18.73
N VAL A 347 -2.43 -4.27 18.17
CA VAL A 347 -1.29 -3.39 17.99
C VAL A 347 -0.79 -3.43 16.55
N PHE A 348 -0.85 -2.27 15.89
CA PHE A 348 -0.38 -2.05 14.54
C PHE A 348 0.90 -1.21 14.53
N CYS A 349 1.67 -1.31 13.45
CA CYS A 349 2.85 -0.49 13.21
C CYS A 349 2.59 0.55 12.10
N TYR A 350 3.20 1.73 12.24
CA TYR A 350 3.34 2.72 11.18
C TYR A 350 4.69 3.45 11.28
N ALA A 351 5.06 4.17 10.22
CA ALA A 351 6.27 4.99 10.18
C ALA A 351 7.58 4.21 10.45
N TYR A 352 7.71 3.03 9.85
CA TYR A 352 8.93 2.21 9.90
C TYR A 352 9.19 1.45 8.58
N PRO A 353 9.57 2.13 7.49
CA PRO A 353 9.73 3.57 7.35
C PRO A 353 8.37 4.26 7.13
N GLN A 354 8.35 5.59 7.18
CA GLN A 354 7.17 6.37 6.78
C GLN A 354 6.99 6.31 5.27
N VAL A 355 5.75 6.37 4.78
CA VAL A 355 5.48 6.42 3.32
C VAL A 355 6.14 7.66 2.68
N GLY A 356 6.66 7.48 1.47
CA GLY A 356 7.44 8.51 0.77
C GLY A 356 8.95 8.29 0.87
N GLU A 357 9.41 7.08 1.20
CA GLU A 357 10.81 6.69 0.99
C GLU A 357 10.92 5.67 -0.15
N GLU A 358 11.89 5.82 -1.06
CA GLU A 358 12.07 4.91 -2.20
C GLU A 358 12.84 3.64 -1.77
N LYS A 359 12.28 2.90 -0.80
CA LYS A 359 12.93 1.77 -0.12
C LYS A 359 12.10 0.48 -0.18
N PRO A 360 11.87 -0.11 -1.37
CA PRO A 360 11.00 -1.29 -1.54
C PRO A 360 11.40 -2.48 -0.66
N ALA A 361 12.70 -2.79 -0.58
CA ALA A 361 13.19 -3.88 0.26
C ALA A 361 12.97 -3.64 1.76
N THR A 362 13.00 -2.39 2.20
CA THR A 362 12.76 -2.02 3.60
C THR A 362 11.28 -2.15 3.94
N TYR A 363 10.34 -1.70 3.09
CA TYR A 363 8.91 -1.95 3.32
C TYR A 363 8.61 -3.45 3.36
N ARG A 364 9.15 -4.22 2.40
CA ARG A 364 9.00 -5.68 2.35
C ARG A 364 9.44 -6.36 3.64
N ARG A 365 10.59 -5.94 4.19
CA ARG A 365 11.12 -6.47 5.44
C ARG A 365 10.26 -6.08 6.63
N ASN A 366 10.08 -4.77 6.81
CA ASN A 366 9.60 -4.19 8.04
C ASN A 366 8.11 -4.43 8.25
N PHE A 367 7.31 -4.39 7.17
CA PHE A 367 5.88 -4.68 7.24
C PHE A 367 5.54 -6.14 6.95
N GLY A 368 6.52 -6.97 6.63
CA GLY A 368 6.36 -8.41 6.41
C GLY A 368 6.78 -9.23 7.62
N LEU A 369 7.80 -10.06 7.43
CA LEU A 369 8.25 -11.05 8.43
C LEU A 369 8.75 -10.41 9.73
N LEU A 370 9.34 -9.20 9.68
CA LEU A 370 9.80 -8.50 10.89
C LEU A 370 8.61 -8.12 11.78
N LEU A 371 7.55 -7.58 11.19
CA LEU A 371 6.34 -7.20 11.92
C LEU A 371 5.68 -8.42 12.58
N TRP A 372 5.58 -9.51 11.83
CA TRP A 372 5.08 -10.79 12.34
C TRP A 372 5.95 -11.30 13.51
N GLN A 373 7.27 -11.31 13.35
CA GLN A 373 8.19 -11.78 14.38
C GLN A 373 8.14 -10.91 15.64
N ALA A 374 7.84 -9.62 15.49
CA ALA A 374 7.66 -8.69 16.61
C ALA A 374 6.35 -8.89 17.38
N GLY A 375 5.47 -9.80 16.94
CA GLY A 375 4.20 -10.10 17.60
C GLY A 375 3.13 -9.01 17.42
N TYR A 376 3.23 -8.21 16.36
CA TYR A 376 2.21 -7.21 16.02
C TYR A 376 1.04 -7.87 15.30
N ASP A 377 -0.15 -7.25 15.39
CA ASP A 377 -1.37 -7.74 14.75
C ASP A 377 -1.56 -7.20 13.33
N GLY A 378 -0.78 -6.19 12.93
CA GLY A 378 -0.97 -5.54 11.64
C GLY A 378 -0.13 -4.29 11.40
N ALA A 379 -0.42 -3.62 10.28
CA ALA A 379 0.18 -2.37 9.87
C ALA A 379 -0.90 -1.36 9.47
N MET A 380 -0.65 -0.07 9.71
CA MET A 380 -1.49 1.02 9.22
C MET A 380 -0.62 2.23 8.91
N ASP A 381 0.11 2.16 7.79
CA ASP A 381 1.10 3.19 7.46
C ASP A 381 0.47 4.49 6.92
N TYR A 382 1.19 5.61 7.06
CA TYR A 382 0.71 6.93 6.65
C TYR A 382 1.49 7.46 5.42
N ALA A 383 0.93 7.47 4.22
CA ALA A 383 -0.45 7.18 3.82
C ALA A 383 -0.46 6.58 2.40
N TYR A 384 -1.62 6.12 1.92
CA TYR A 384 -1.75 5.65 0.53
C TYR A 384 -1.29 6.74 -0.45
N GLN A 385 -1.80 7.95 -0.25
CA GLN A 385 -1.43 9.17 -0.96
C GLN A 385 -1.64 10.39 -0.04
N HIS A 386 -0.64 11.25 0.08
CA HIS A 386 -0.76 12.52 0.79
C HIS A 386 0.23 13.56 0.25
N GLY A 387 -0.30 14.48 -0.54
CA GLY A 387 0.36 15.73 -0.90
C GLY A 387 0.25 16.76 0.21
N PHE A 388 1.38 17.32 0.66
CA PHE A 388 1.38 18.42 1.63
C PHE A 388 1.06 19.77 0.98
N THR A 389 1.43 19.95 -0.29
CA THR A 389 1.03 21.09 -1.13
C THR A 389 0.50 20.57 -2.46
N HIS A 390 1.35 19.98 -3.32
CA HIS A 390 0.92 19.30 -4.54
C HIS A 390 1.63 17.95 -4.72
N VAL A 391 0.85 16.86 -4.74
CA VAL A 391 1.29 15.44 -4.70
C VAL A 391 2.35 15.01 -5.73
N TRP A 392 2.63 15.83 -6.74
CA TRP A 392 3.59 15.58 -7.82
C TRP A 392 4.83 16.50 -7.74
N ASN A 393 5.01 17.26 -6.65
CA ASN A 393 6.09 18.21 -6.50
C ASN A 393 6.69 18.18 -5.08
N ASP A 394 7.85 17.55 -4.94
CA ASP A 394 8.58 17.46 -3.66
C ASP A 394 9.12 18.79 -3.10
N PHE A 395 9.14 19.84 -3.92
CA PHE A 395 9.94 21.05 -3.65
C PHE A 395 9.08 22.25 -3.22
N ASP A 396 7.77 22.07 -3.08
CA ASP A 396 6.80 23.12 -2.77
C ASP A 396 6.36 23.16 -1.30
N ASN A 397 6.89 22.26 -0.47
CA ASN A 397 6.64 22.23 0.97
C ASN A 397 7.94 22.16 1.77
N HIS A 398 8.23 23.22 2.53
CA HIS A 398 9.51 23.37 3.24
C HIS A 398 9.63 22.54 4.52
N LYS A 399 8.67 21.65 4.81
CA LYS A 399 8.70 20.75 5.97
C LYS A 399 8.88 19.29 5.56
N TYR A 400 8.04 18.80 4.66
CA TYR A 400 8.02 17.41 4.24
C TYR A 400 7.90 17.30 2.72
N ARG A 401 8.44 16.22 2.16
CA ARG A 401 7.98 15.75 0.84
C ARG A 401 6.63 15.05 1.00
N ASP A 402 5.96 14.86 -0.12
CA ASP A 402 4.70 14.13 -0.15
C ASP A 402 4.88 12.67 0.28
N HIS A 403 3.88 12.14 0.98
CA HIS A 403 3.87 10.75 1.46
C HIS A 403 3.00 9.91 0.52
N ASN A 404 3.63 9.35 -0.51
CA ASN A 404 2.96 8.64 -1.59
C ASN A 404 3.47 7.21 -1.74
N PHE A 405 2.61 6.21 -1.59
CA PHE A 405 2.86 4.88 -2.16
C PHE A 405 2.44 4.80 -3.62
N THR A 406 1.42 5.57 -3.99
CA THR A 406 0.97 5.72 -5.36
C THR A 406 0.76 7.20 -5.65
N TYR A 407 0.67 7.56 -6.92
CA TYR A 407 0.34 8.94 -7.31
C TYR A 407 -1.02 8.96 -8.02
N PRO A 408 -1.92 9.89 -7.67
CA PRO A 408 -3.22 9.98 -8.32
C PRO A 408 -3.10 10.49 -9.75
N THR A 409 -3.92 9.91 -10.62
CA THR A 409 -4.20 10.38 -11.98
C THR A 409 -5.71 10.57 -12.14
N VAL A 410 -6.16 11.18 -13.23
CA VAL A 410 -7.61 11.46 -13.38
C VAL A 410 -8.46 10.19 -13.50
N ASP A 411 -7.88 9.08 -13.93
CA ASP A 411 -8.60 7.83 -14.22
C ASP A 411 -7.99 6.58 -13.56
N GLY A 412 -7.00 6.74 -12.69
CA GLY A 412 -6.38 5.63 -11.95
C GLY A 412 -5.21 6.06 -11.06
N ILE A 413 -4.24 5.18 -10.91
CA ILE A 413 -3.04 5.42 -10.11
C ILE A 413 -1.76 5.15 -10.90
N ILE A 414 -0.69 5.81 -10.50
CA ILE A 414 0.67 5.41 -10.81
C ILE A 414 1.23 4.65 -9.60
N GLY A 415 1.57 3.38 -9.80
CA GLY A 415 2.23 2.56 -8.78
C GLY A 415 3.69 2.95 -8.60
N THR A 416 4.27 2.56 -7.46
CA THR A 416 5.69 2.77 -7.17
C THR A 416 6.38 1.47 -6.82
N LEU A 417 7.70 1.44 -6.94
CA LEU A 417 8.52 0.33 -6.44
C LEU A 417 8.27 0.06 -4.95
N ALA A 418 8.15 1.12 -4.14
CA ALA A 418 7.92 1.00 -2.70
C ALA A 418 6.60 0.28 -2.39
N TRP A 419 5.54 0.58 -3.15
CA TRP A 419 4.24 -0.07 -3.02
C TRP A 419 4.26 -1.55 -3.37
N GLU A 420 4.99 -1.93 -4.43
CA GLU A 420 5.24 -3.33 -4.76
C GLU A 420 6.08 -4.03 -3.68
N GLY A 421 7.02 -3.32 -3.06
CA GLY A 421 7.75 -3.81 -1.88
C GLY A 421 6.81 -4.13 -0.71
N PHE A 422 5.83 -3.28 -0.44
CA PHE A 422 4.80 -3.52 0.57
C PHE A 422 3.91 -4.72 0.23
N ARG A 423 3.44 -4.86 -1.02
CA ARG A 423 2.69 -6.05 -1.48
C ARG A 423 3.47 -7.35 -1.25
N GLU A 424 4.76 -7.34 -1.58
CA GLU A 424 5.63 -8.50 -1.37
C GLU A 424 5.81 -8.85 0.12
N ALA A 425 5.70 -7.86 1.02
CA ALA A 425 5.66 -8.07 2.47
C ALA A 425 4.42 -8.89 2.88
N VAL A 426 3.26 -8.52 2.34
CA VAL A 426 2.01 -9.24 2.56
C VAL A 426 2.13 -10.68 2.09
N ASP A 427 2.66 -10.90 0.89
CA ASP A 427 2.81 -12.24 0.33
C ASP A 427 3.81 -13.09 1.12
N ASP A 428 4.93 -12.53 1.60
CA ASP A 428 5.86 -13.24 2.48
C ASP A 428 5.16 -13.79 3.73
N VAL A 429 4.30 -12.98 4.35
CA VAL A 429 3.53 -13.37 5.54
C VAL A 429 2.44 -14.41 5.19
N ARG A 430 1.86 -14.36 3.99
CA ARG A 430 0.92 -15.40 3.51
C ARG A 430 1.61 -16.73 3.28
N TYR A 431 2.85 -16.73 2.74
CA TYR A 431 3.66 -17.95 2.63
C TYR A 431 4.01 -18.52 4.01
N LEU A 432 4.35 -17.67 4.98
CA LEU A 432 4.58 -18.10 6.35
C LEU A 432 3.33 -18.74 6.96
N ALA A 433 2.16 -18.13 6.76
CA ALA A 433 0.89 -18.67 7.23
C ALA A 433 0.55 -20.03 6.58
N ALA A 434 0.84 -20.19 5.29
CA ALA A 434 0.70 -21.46 4.59
C ALA A 434 1.64 -22.54 5.18
N LEU A 435 2.89 -22.18 5.49
CA LEU A 435 3.84 -23.07 6.14
C LEU A 435 3.36 -23.49 7.54
N GLN A 436 2.92 -22.54 8.36
CA GLN A 436 2.37 -22.84 9.69
C GLN A 436 1.15 -23.76 9.61
N ALA A 437 0.29 -23.58 8.62
CA ALA A 437 -0.84 -24.49 8.37
C ALA A 437 -0.39 -25.89 7.97
N ALA A 438 0.63 -26.01 7.11
CA ALA A 438 1.21 -27.29 6.71
C ALA A 438 1.86 -28.02 7.90
N ILE A 439 2.58 -27.30 8.77
CA ILE A 439 3.16 -27.83 10.02
C ILE A 439 2.07 -28.41 10.91
N ARG A 440 0.99 -27.64 11.17
CA ARG A 440 -0.14 -28.12 11.99
C ARG A 440 -0.77 -29.37 11.41
N LYS A 441 -0.94 -29.44 10.09
CA LYS A 441 -1.51 -30.60 9.41
C LYS A 441 -0.60 -31.84 9.50
N ALA A 442 0.72 -31.65 9.46
CA ALA A 442 1.70 -32.72 9.53
C ALA A 442 1.95 -33.27 10.96
N GLY A 443 1.34 -32.66 11.99
CA GLY A 443 1.38 -33.13 13.37
C GLY A 443 2.81 -33.28 13.92
N ASP A 444 3.07 -34.38 14.64
CA ASP A 444 4.36 -34.64 15.30
C ASP A 444 5.46 -35.22 14.39
N SER A 445 5.30 -35.13 13.07
CA SER A 445 6.30 -35.63 12.13
C SER A 445 7.67 -34.98 12.35
N PRO A 446 8.78 -35.71 12.11
CA PRO A 446 10.12 -35.14 12.20
C PRO A 446 10.28 -33.86 11.34
N GLN A 447 9.68 -33.83 10.15
CA GLN A 447 9.71 -32.68 9.24
C GLN A 447 8.96 -31.47 9.82
N ALA A 448 7.82 -31.68 10.48
CA ALA A 448 7.08 -30.59 11.12
C ALA A 448 7.88 -29.96 12.27
N LYS A 449 8.61 -30.78 13.05
CA LYS A 449 9.50 -30.30 14.11
C LYS A 449 10.65 -29.46 13.53
N GLN A 450 11.33 -29.97 12.51
CA GLN A 450 12.42 -29.24 11.83
C GLN A 450 11.95 -27.92 11.19
N ALA A 451 10.78 -27.91 10.56
CA ALA A 451 10.21 -26.69 9.99
C ALA A 451 9.84 -25.67 11.08
N THR A 452 9.33 -26.14 12.23
CA THR A 452 9.03 -25.29 13.40
C THR A 452 10.30 -24.67 13.98
N GLU A 453 11.35 -25.49 14.16
CA GLU A 453 12.67 -25.02 14.60
C GLU A 453 13.27 -24.01 13.62
N TRP A 454 13.12 -24.24 12.31
CA TRP A 454 13.57 -23.31 11.29
C TRP A 454 12.84 -21.96 11.36
N ILE A 455 11.52 -21.94 11.56
CA ILE A 455 10.77 -20.70 11.78
C ILE A 455 11.25 -20.01 13.07
N ALA A 456 11.44 -20.76 14.15
CA ALA A 456 11.88 -20.20 15.44
C ALA A 456 13.29 -19.59 15.36
N ALA A 457 14.15 -20.11 14.49
CA ALA A 457 15.50 -19.62 14.24
C ALA A 457 15.58 -18.50 13.17
N LEU A 458 14.46 -18.15 12.52
CA LEU A 458 14.44 -17.11 11.49
C LEU A 458 14.80 -15.75 12.10
N ASP A 459 15.78 -15.06 11.53
CA ASP A 459 16.08 -13.67 11.84
C ASP A 459 15.48 -12.77 10.75
N ALA A 460 14.28 -12.24 10.99
CA ALA A 460 13.59 -11.43 9.99
C ALA A 460 14.26 -10.07 9.72
N GLU A 461 15.09 -9.59 10.65
CA GLU A 461 15.84 -8.33 10.49
C GLU A 461 16.94 -8.48 9.44
N HIS A 462 17.59 -9.65 9.38
CA HIS A 462 18.81 -9.83 8.57
C HIS A 462 18.69 -10.87 7.46
N CYS A 463 17.61 -11.66 7.40
CA CYS A 463 17.48 -12.69 6.38
C CYS A 463 17.36 -12.14 4.95
N ASP A 464 17.83 -12.92 3.99
CA ASP A 464 17.48 -12.76 2.58
C ASP A 464 15.99 -13.15 2.40
N LEU A 465 15.14 -12.19 2.07
CA LEU A 465 13.70 -12.39 1.95
C LEU A 465 13.34 -13.30 0.75
N VAL A 466 14.12 -13.27 -0.33
CA VAL A 466 13.91 -14.13 -1.50
C VAL A 466 14.25 -15.57 -1.14
N ALA A 467 15.41 -15.80 -0.52
CA ALA A 467 15.81 -17.13 -0.07
C ALA A 467 14.87 -17.68 1.00
N THR A 468 14.42 -16.83 1.94
CA THR A 468 13.47 -17.19 2.99
C THR A 468 12.13 -17.65 2.40
N ARG A 469 11.56 -16.90 1.44
CA ARG A 469 10.33 -17.32 0.75
C ARG A 469 10.52 -18.64 0.01
N ALA A 470 11.62 -18.80 -0.71
CA ALA A 470 11.92 -20.05 -1.41
C ALA A 470 12.03 -21.23 -0.43
N GLN A 471 12.59 -21.02 0.76
CA GLN A 471 12.68 -22.04 1.80
C GLN A 471 11.32 -22.37 2.41
N MET A 472 10.44 -21.39 2.61
CA MET A 472 9.05 -21.64 3.03
C MET A 472 8.31 -22.52 2.01
N ILE A 473 8.45 -22.23 0.71
CA ILE A 473 7.86 -23.03 -0.36
C ILE A 473 8.37 -24.49 -0.32
N LYS A 474 9.68 -24.69 -0.12
CA LYS A 474 10.27 -26.03 0.01
C LYS A 474 9.70 -26.78 1.20
N TRP A 475 9.61 -26.15 2.36
CA TRP A 475 9.02 -26.77 3.55
C TRP A 475 7.56 -27.15 3.34
N ILE A 476 6.76 -26.28 2.72
CA ILE A 476 5.36 -26.57 2.41
C ILE A 476 5.24 -27.80 1.51
N ALA A 477 6.09 -27.92 0.48
CA ALA A 477 6.11 -29.08 -0.40
C ALA A 477 6.43 -30.37 0.35
N VAL A 478 7.52 -30.37 1.14
CA VAL A 478 7.94 -31.51 1.98
C VAL A 478 6.82 -31.96 2.92
N LEU A 479 6.18 -31.03 3.63
CA LEU A 479 5.12 -31.33 4.60
C LEU A 479 3.81 -31.77 3.93
N SER A 480 3.62 -31.43 2.66
CA SER A 480 2.45 -31.82 1.87
C SER A 480 2.65 -33.16 1.14
N GLY A 481 3.83 -33.77 1.22
CA GLY A 481 4.19 -34.98 0.49
C GLY A 481 4.25 -34.77 -1.03
N LYS A 482 4.61 -33.56 -1.48
CA LYS A 482 4.63 -33.15 -2.90
C LYS A 482 6.01 -32.77 -3.38
#